data_AF-A0A843LJS9-F1
#
_entry.id   AF-A0A843LJS9-F1
#
_cell.length_a   1.000
_cell.length_b   1.000
_cell.length_c   1.000
_cell.angle_alpha   90.00
_cell.angle_beta   90.00
_cell.angle_gamma   90.00
#
_symmetry.space_group_name_H-M   'P 1'
#
loop_
_entity.id
_entity.type
_entity.pdbx_description
1 polymer ?
#
loop_
_entity_poly.entity_id
_entity_poly.type
_entity_poly.pdbx_seq_one_letter_code
_entity_poly.pdbx_strand_id
1 'polypeptide(L)'
;MINSSKEKTDAVTLRRDEFLELFEDVLLPEAFDQHLLDRAAEMFEKWGKTSHLDEKEHLFEAFGLAERTEDGEELRLQKAALRFVCRRMMEAGLGRRDAAELIRGFNRIKDPGYRWLE
;
A
#
# COMPACT_ATOMS: atom_id res chain seq x y z
N MET A 1 11.47 14.69 39.75
CA MET A 1 10.79 15.31 38.59
C MET A 1 11.17 14.48 37.38
N ILE A 2 10.25 13.65 36.89
CA ILE A 2 10.49 12.75 35.76
C ILE A 2 10.20 13.55 34.49
N ASN A 3 11.20 13.61 33.60
CA ASN A 3 11.09 14.22 32.28
C ASN A 3 9.96 13.52 31.48
N SER A 4 8.84 14.20 31.30
CA SER A 4 7.86 13.83 30.28
C SER A 4 8.36 14.33 28.93
N SER A 5 9.28 13.56 28.33
CA SER A 5 9.53 13.64 26.89
C SER A 5 8.22 13.29 26.20
N LYS A 6 7.57 14.32 25.65
CA LYS A 6 6.56 14.13 24.61
C LYS A 6 7.28 13.47 23.44
N GLU A 7 7.17 12.15 23.32
CA GLU A 7 7.36 11.47 22.03
C GLU A 7 6.31 12.05 21.09
N LYS A 8 6.69 13.11 20.37
CA LYS A 8 6.08 13.39 19.09
C LYS A 8 6.35 12.14 18.26
N THR A 9 5.28 11.42 17.94
CA THR A 9 5.29 10.44 16.89
C THR A 9 5.63 11.21 15.62
N ASP A 10 6.92 11.28 15.28
CA ASP A 10 7.35 11.73 13.98
C ASP A 10 6.71 10.77 12.99
N ALA A 11 5.69 11.25 12.26
CA ALA A 11 5.19 10.53 11.12
C ALA A 11 6.40 10.30 10.22
N VAL A 12 6.77 9.04 10.02
CA VAL A 12 7.87 8.68 9.13
C VAL A 12 7.43 9.10 7.73
N THR A 13 7.86 10.28 7.28
CA THR A 13 7.75 10.69 5.89
C THR A 13 8.72 9.82 5.09
N LEU A 14 8.23 8.71 4.56
CA LEU A 14 8.99 7.80 3.73
C LEU A 14 9.38 8.53 2.43
N ARG A 15 10.69 8.62 2.14
CA ARG A 15 11.16 9.26 0.91
C ARG A 15 10.89 8.35 -0.30
N ARG A 16 10.84 8.94 -1.49
CA ARG A 16 10.66 8.23 -2.76
C ARG A 16 11.56 7.00 -2.87
N ASP A 17 12.85 7.19 -2.66
CA ASP A 17 13.83 6.12 -2.90
C ASP A 17 13.63 5.00 -1.88
N GLU A 18 13.37 5.33 -0.62
CA GLU A 18 13.03 4.36 0.44
C GLU A 18 11.73 3.60 0.14
N PHE A 19 10.74 4.25 -0.49
CA PHE A 19 9.53 3.56 -0.94
C PHE A 19 9.80 2.59 -2.07
N LEU A 20 10.62 2.98 -3.05
CA LEU A 20 10.95 2.12 -4.18
C LEU A 20 11.81 0.93 -3.74
N GLU A 21 12.72 1.14 -2.80
CA GLU A 21 13.55 0.10 -2.16
C GLU A 21 12.71 -1.01 -1.51
N LEU A 22 11.48 -0.73 -1.03
CA LEU A 22 10.58 -1.75 -0.48
C LEU A 22 10.23 -2.87 -1.48
N PHE A 23 10.43 -2.62 -2.79
CA PHE A 23 9.97 -3.49 -3.87
C PHE A 23 11.06 -3.86 -4.89
N GLU A 24 12.33 -3.50 -4.65
CA GLU A 24 13.41 -3.71 -5.62
C GLU A 24 13.64 -5.19 -5.98
N ASP A 25 13.41 -6.11 -5.05
CA ASP A 25 13.58 -7.55 -5.25
C ASP A 25 12.37 -8.23 -5.91
N VAL A 26 11.34 -7.47 -6.31
CA VAL A 26 10.10 -8.03 -6.88
C VAL A 26 9.86 -7.50 -8.28
N LEU A 27 9.59 -8.44 -9.20
CA LEU A 27 9.14 -8.12 -10.53
C LEU A 27 7.68 -7.69 -10.50
N LEU A 28 7.45 -6.38 -10.52
CA LEU A 28 6.12 -5.80 -10.65
C LEU A 28 5.73 -5.72 -12.14
N PRO A 29 4.42 -5.80 -12.46
CA PRO A 29 3.96 -5.51 -13.81
C PRO A 29 4.32 -4.08 -14.21
N GLU A 30 4.42 -3.83 -15.52
CA GLU A 30 4.70 -2.48 -16.06
C GLU A 30 3.65 -1.45 -15.60
N ALA A 31 2.38 -1.87 -15.59
CA ALA A 31 1.28 -1.13 -15.01
C ALA A 31 0.28 -2.11 -14.37
N PHE A 32 -0.35 -1.68 -13.28
CA PHE A 32 -1.51 -2.35 -12.70
C PHE A 32 -2.79 -1.83 -13.35
N ASP A 33 -3.82 -2.68 -13.39
CA ASP A 33 -5.19 -2.23 -13.62
C ASP A 33 -5.56 -1.14 -12.59
N GLN A 34 -5.98 0.03 -13.08
CA GLN A 34 -6.33 1.16 -12.25
C GLN A 34 -7.47 0.84 -11.27
N HIS A 35 -8.41 -0.04 -11.65
CA HIS A 35 -9.48 -0.48 -10.74
C HIS A 35 -8.94 -1.26 -9.54
N LEU A 36 -7.85 -2.00 -9.70
CA LEU A 36 -7.20 -2.68 -8.59
C LEU A 36 -6.50 -1.68 -7.66
N LEU A 37 -5.82 -0.69 -8.23
CA LEU A 37 -5.19 0.40 -7.48
C LEU A 37 -6.22 1.21 -6.68
N ASP A 38 -7.36 1.54 -7.28
CA ASP A 38 -8.43 2.28 -6.62
C ASP A 38 -9.04 1.50 -5.45
N ARG A 39 -9.28 0.19 -5.64
CA ARG A 39 -9.75 -0.70 -4.56
C ARG A 39 -8.73 -0.84 -3.43
N ALA A 40 -7.44 -0.93 -3.75
CA ALA A 40 -6.39 -0.93 -2.75
C ALA A 40 -6.30 0.42 -1.99
N ALA A 41 -6.53 1.54 -2.67
CA ALA A 41 -6.59 2.85 -2.02
C ALA A 41 -7.76 2.93 -1.03
N GLU A 42 -8.95 2.49 -1.44
CA GLU A 42 -10.12 2.41 -0.54
C GLU A 42 -9.87 1.48 0.65
N MET A 43 -9.19 0.35 0.42
CA MET A 43 -8.77 -0.58 1.46
C MET A 43 -7.87 0.12 2.50
N PHE A 44 -6.86 0.88 2.07
CA PHE A 44 -6.02 1.65 2.98
C PHE A 44 -6.80 2.68 3.80
N GLU A 45 -7.81 3.33 3.22
CA GLU A 45 -8.67 4.25 3.97
C GLU A 45 -9.47 3.54 5.11
N LYS A 46 -9.68 2.22 5.01
CA LYS A 46 -10.29 1.41 6.06
C LYS A 46 -9.26 0.77 7.01
N TRP A 47 -8.04 0.57 6.55
CA TRP A 47 -6.96 -0.01 7.34
C TRP A 47 -6.65 0.81 8.60
N GLY A 48 -6.39 0.10 9.70
CA GLY A 48 -6.12 0.69 11.02
C GLY A 48 -7.33 1.36 11.69
N LYS A 49 -8.55 1.16 11.17
CA LYS A 49 -9.79 1.57 11.86
C LYS A 49 -10.30 0.54 12.85
N THR A 50 -9.74 -0.67 12.87
CA THR A 50 -10.04 -1.67 13.90
C THR A 50 -8.76 -2.34 14.42
N SER A 51 -8.87 -3.00 15.56
CA SER A 51 -7.75 -3.44 16.41
C SER A 51 -7.22 -4.86 16.10
N HIS A 52 -7.67 -5.51 15.02
CA HIS A 52 -7.43 -6.94 14.81
C HIS A 52 -6.48 -7.24 13.64
N LEU A 53 -5.44 -8.04 13.90
CA LEU A 53 -4.44 -8.49 12.91
C LEU A 53 -5.03 -9.33 11.76
N ASP A 54 -6.12 -10.05 12.04
CA ASP A 54 -6.86 -10.86 11.06
C ASP A 54 -7.55 -10.02 9.97
N GLU A 55 -7.61 -8.68 10.13
CA GLU A 55 -8.14 -7.80 9.10
C GLU A 55 -7.32 -7.77 7.82
N LYS A 56 -6.01 -8.03 7.84
CA LYS A 56 -5.22 -7.81 6.60
C LYS A 56 -5.72 -8.67 5.45
N GLU A 57 -5.91 -9.97 5.70
CA GLU A 57 -6.46 -10.88 4.68
C GLU A 57 -7.94 -10.61 4.41
N HIS A 58 -8.72 -10.33 5.46
CA HIS A 58 -10.12 -9.98 5.29
C HIS A 58 -10.33 -8.69 4.46
N LEU A 59 -9.44 -7.71 4.59
CA LEU A 59 -9.44 -6.48 3.81
C LEU A 59 -9.11 -6.78 2.35
N PHE A 60 -8.10 -7.62 2.07
CA PHE A 60 -7.83 -8.03 0.70
C PHE A 60 -9.03 -8.77 0.07
N GLU A 61 -9.71 -9.63 0.83
CA GLU A 61 -10.93 -10.30 0.37
C GLU A 61 -12.08 -9.33 0.13
N ALA A 62 -12.38 -8.47 1.11
CA ALA A 62 -13.49 -7.51 1.07
C ALA A 62 -13.36 -6.50 -0.08
N PHE A 63 -12.13 -6.12 -0.41
CA PHE A 63 -11.83 -5.21 -1.52
C PHE A 63 -11.55 -5.96 -2.84
N GLY A 64 -11.76 -7.27 -2.90
CA GLY A 64 -11.62 -8.07 -4.12
C GLY A 64 -10.20 -8.15 -4.67
N LEU A 65 -9.20 -7.94 -3.79
CA LEU A 65 -7.77 -8.05 -4.06
C LEU A 65 -7.23 -9.46 -3.81
N ALA A 66 -7.98 -10.29 -3.07
CA ALA A 66 -7.68 -11.71 -2.94
C ALA A 66 -7.81 -12.43 -4.30
N GLU A 67 -6.92 -13.42 -4.51
CA GLU A 67 -6.97 -14.30 -5.66
C GLU A 67 -8.21 -15.18 -5.61
N ARG A 68 -8.89 -15.31 -6.73
CA ARG A 68 -10.06 -16.17 -6.90
C ARG A 68 -9.78 -17.21 -7.98
N THR A 69 -10.44 -18.37 -7.86
CA THR A 69 -10.25 -19.49 -8.80
C THR A 69 -10.67 -19.17 -10.23
N GLU A 70 -11.59 -18.22 -10.39
CA GLU A 70 -12.13 -17.72 -11.65
C GLU A 70 -11.33 -16.56 -12.26
N ASP A 71 -10.32 -16.04 -11.55
CA ASP A 71 -9.48 -14.98 -12.08
C ASP A 71 -8.58 -15.53 -13.20
N GLY A 72 -8.49 -14.80 -14.32
CA GLY A 72 -7.50 -15.06 -15.36
C GLY A 72 -6.07 -14.99 -14.80
N GLU A 73 -5.12 -15.67 -15.44
CA GLU A 73 -3.71 -15.71 -15.01
C GLU A 73 -3.11 -14.31 -14.80
N GLU A 74 -3.34 -13.41 -15.76
CA GLU A 74 -2.88 -12.01 -15.66
C GLU A 74 -3.44 -11.28 -14.43
N LEU A 75 -4.75 -11.40 -14.19
CA LEU A 75 -5.40 -10.78 -13.04
C LEU A 75 -4.87 -11.35 -11.72
N ARG A 76 -4.61 -12.66 -11.65
CA ARG A 76 -4.00 -13.30 -10.47
C ARG A 76 -2.61 -12.75 -10.19
N LEU A 77 -1.76 -12.63 -11.21
CA LEU A 77 -0.42 -12.06 -11.08
C LEU A 77 -0.46 -10.61 -10.59
N GLN A 78 -1.34 -9.78 -11.17
CA GLN A 78 -1.50 -8.40 -10.73
C GLN A 78 -1.98 -8.30 -9.28
N LYS A 79 -2.97 -9.11 -8.88
CA LYS A 79 -3.45 -9.17 -7.48
C LYS A 79 -2.36 -9.61 -6.52
N ALA A 80 -1.57 -10.63 -6.87
CA ALA A 80 -0.47 -11.11 -6.05
C ALA A 80 0.59 -10.02 -5.83
N ALA A 81 1.03 -9.37 -6.92
CA ALA A 81 1.99 -8.27 -6.86
C ALA A 81 1.44 -7.07 -6.06
N LEU A 82 0.18 -6.71 -6.26
CA LEU A 82 -0.45 -5.60 -5.54
C LEU A 82 -0.61 -5.89 -4.05
N ARG A 83 -0.97 -7.12 -3.67
CA ARG A 83 -1.02 -7.56 -2.26
C ARG A 83 0.35 -7.49 -1.62
N PHE A 84 1.40 -7.91 -2.33
CA PHE A 84 2.78 -7.75 -1.85
C PHE A 84 3.11 -6.28 -1.61
N VAL A 85 2.82 -5.40 -2.57
CA VAL A 85 3.03 -3.96 -2.44
C VAL A 85 2.32 -3.41 -1.21
N CYS A 86 1.03 -3.69 -1.07
CA CYS A 86 0.22 -3.23 0.05
C CYS A 86 0.77 -3.72 1.40
N ARG A 87 1.21 -4.99 1.49
CA ARG A 87 1.76 -5.54 2.74
C ARG A 87 3.03 -4.82 3.16
N ARG A 88 3.96 -4.52 2.25
CA ARG A 88 5.17 -3.76 2.61
C ARG A 88 4.85 -2.35 3.06
N MET A 89 3.88 -1.68 2.44
CA MET A 89 3.43 -0.35 2.88
C MET A 89 2.84 -0.41 4.30
N MET A 90 2.09 -1.47 4.62
CA MET A 90 1.59 -1.67 5.98
C MET A 90 2.72 -1.96 6.97
N GLU A 91 3.73 -2.75 6.59
CA GLU A 91 4.89 -3.12 7.42
C GLU A 91 5.84 -1.95 7.65
N ALA A 92 6.03 -1.10 6.65
CA ALA A 92 6.82 0.13 6.73
C ALA A 92 6.14 1.23 7.57
N GLY A 93 4.92 0.99 8.06
CA GLY A 93 4.23 1.89 8.97
C GLY A 93 3.73 3.17 8.32
N LEU A 94 3.52 3.18 7.00
CA LEU A 94 2.98 4.35 6.29
C LEU A 94 1.62 4.74 6.89
N GLY A 95 1.36 6.05 6.94
CA GLY A 95 0.03 6.55 7.29
C GLY A 95 -1.02 6.04 6.29
N ARG A 96 -2.21 5.70 6.77
CA ARG A 96 -3.29 5.18 5.90
C ARG A 96 -3.67 6.09 4.71
N ARG A 97 -3.57 7.42 4.88
CA ARG A 97 -3.89 8.40 3.84
C ARG A 97 -2.80 8.43 2.79
N ASP A 98 -1.57 8.56 3.25
CA ASP A 98 -0.34 8.50 2.46
C ASP A 98 -0.27 7.21 1.63
N ALA A 99 -0.57 6.07 2.26
CA ALA A 99 -0.62 4.78 1.58
C ALA A 99 -1.72 4.73 0.50
N ALA A 100 -2.90 5.30 0.78
CA ALA A 100 -3.98 5.37 -0.20
C ALA A 100 -3.63 6.28 -1.40
N GLU A 101 -2.94 7.39 -1.18
CA GLU A 101 -2.51 8.29 -2.25
C GLU A 101 -1.40 7.68 -3.12
N LEU A 102 -0.40 7.07 -2.47
CA LEU A 102 0.69 6.37 -3.17
C LEU A 102 0.16 5.22 -4.03
N ILE A 103 -0.74 4.38 -3.50
CA ILE A 103 -1.26 3.24 -4.25
C ILE A 103 -2.16 3.67 -5.40
N ARG A 104 -3.00 4.70 -5.21
CA ARG A 104 -3.85 5.26 -6.28
C ARG A 104 -2.99 5.81 -7.43
N GLY A 105 -1.84 6.36 -7.10
CA GLY A 105 -0.86 6.88 -8.04
C GLY A 105 0.19 5.88 -8.53
N PHE A 106 0.11 4.59 -8.17
CA PHE A 106 1.24 3.66 -8.29
C PHE A 106 1.84 3.59 -9.71
N ASN A 107 0.99 3.55 -10.74
CA ASN A 107 1.44 3.51 -12.15
C ASN A 107 2.24 4.75 -12.58
N ARG A 108 2.12 5.85 -11.84
CA ARG A 108 2.72 7.15 -12.15
C ARG A 108 3.85 7.53 -11.20
N ILE A 109 4.18 6.71 -10.20
CA ILE A 109 5.17 7.10 -9.17
C ILE A 109 6.55 7.36 -9.79
N LYS A 110 6.85 6.71 -10.92
CA LYS A 110 8.11 6.87 -11.65
C LYS A 110 8.08 8.04 -12.65
N ASP A 111 6.90 8.59 -12.95
CA ASP A 111 6.73 9.64 -13.95
C ASP A 111 7.39 10.95 -13.50
N PRO A 112 8.08 11.66 -14.42
CA PRO A 112 8.49 13.04 -14.19
C PRO A 112 7.25 13.91 -13.89
N GLY A 113 7.17 14.48 -12.69
CA GLY A 113 6.06 15.35 -12.27
C GLY A 113 5.00 14.70 -11.38
N TYR A 114 5.16 13.42 -11.01
CA TYR A 114 4.37 12.85 -9.90
C TYR A 114 4.74 13.56 -8.59
N ARG A 115 3.72 14.07 -7.90
CA ARG A 115 3.88 14.71 -6.59
C ARG A 115 3.94 13.62 -5.52
N TRP A 116 5.14 13.40 -5.00
CA TRP A 116 5.36 12.57 -3.82
C TRP A 116 4.79 13.26 -2.59
N LEU A 117 4.47 12.47 -1.56
CA LEU A 117 3.98 12.96 -0.28
C LEU A 117 4.96 13.99 0.30
N GLU A 118 4.44 15.10 0.83
CA GLU A 118 5.22 16.22 1.40
C GLU A 118 5.59 15.99 2.88
#